data_AF-A0A9E0RVC5-F1
#
_entry.id   AF-A0A9E0RVC5-F1
#
_cell.length_a   1.000
_cell.length_b   1.000
_cell.length_c   1.000
_cell.angle_alpha   90.00
_cell.angle_beta   90.00
_cell.angle_gamma   90.00
#
_symmetry.space_group_name_H-M   'P 1'
#
loop_
_entity.id
_entity.type
_entity.pdbx_description
1 polymer ?
#
loop_
_entity_poly.entity_id
_entity_poly.type
_entity_poly.pdbx_seq_one_letter_code
_entity_poly.pdbx_strand_id
1 'polypeptide(L)'
;MTKVLIGDTLSPAAVEIFTARGIETDIKTGLSKDELIAEIPAYDGLVVRSACKPDADVIAAATNLKVIGRAGIGVDNIDIKAATAKGVVVMNTPFGNAVTTAEHAIAMMFAAARQIPAANTGTQAGDWPKKAYMGTEVSYKTLGLIGCGNIGARVAERAKGLCMKVLAYDPFLTEERALELGVEKAEEIDTLLKRADFITLHTPLTEQTRNILSKEALAKTKPGVIIVNCARGGLVDEAAVREGLESGHIGAAAFDVFSSEPAKENVLFGAPNFVATPHLGAATTEAQENVALQVAEQMSDYLLTGAVTNALNMPSITADEAPRVRPFAVLAEKLGLFAGQISDFGFEEVVIEYEGEVSELNRKPVTAAALAGLLRASRGDVNMVSAPAILTDMGVKLSETKTEDSPVYDSLIRIKVKVKKTENEAEAGWRSLAGTLIAGQPRIVEVKGMALEGDFAPTV
;
A
#
# COMPACT_ATOMS: atom_id res chain seq x y z
N MET A 1 -15.69 25.11 -0.37
CA MET A 1 -14.36 25.20 0.26
C MET A 1 -13.97 23.78 0.63
N THR A 2 -12.73 23.37 0.39
CA THR A 2 -12.29 21.98 0.65
C THR A 2 -12.30 21.71 2.14
N LYS A 3 -12.93 20.60 2.56
CA LYS A 3 -13.07 20.25 3.98
C LYS A 3 -12.57 18.83 4.29
N VAL A 4 -11.82 18.68 5.37
CA VAL A 4 -11.23 17.41 5.80
C VAL A 4 -11.71 17.03 7.21
N LEU A 5 -12.18 15.80 7.38
CA LEU A 5 -12.49 15.21 8.67
C LEU A 5 -11.27 14.45 9.20
N ILE A 6 -10.86 14.74 10.42
CA ILE A 6 -9.86 13.96 11.16
C ILE A 6 -10.61 13.07 12.15
N GLY A 7 -10.75 11.79 11.82
CA GLY A 7 -11.57 10.81 12.56
C GLY A 7 -10.85 10.14 13.75
N ASP A 8 -9.54 10.31 13.86
CA ASP A 8 -8.70 9.73 14.92
C ASP A 8 -7.76 10.78 15.52
N THR A 9 -7.21 10.48 16.70
CA THR A 9 -6.23 11.37 17.35
C THR A 9 -4.97 11.52 16.48
N LEU A 10 -4.66 12.74 16.07
CA LEU A 10 -3.55 13.09 15.19
C LEU A 10 -2.77 14.28 15.77
N SER A 11 -1.48 14.41 15.42
CA SER A 11 -0.68 15.56 15.84
C SER A 11 -1.30 16.88 15.33
N PRO A 12 -1.31 17.95 16.16
CA PRO A 12 -1.77 19.28 15.75
C PRO A 12 -1.08 19.82 14.50
N ALA A 13 0.16 19.37 14.21
CA ALA A 13 0.91 19.78 13.03
C ALA A 13 0.17 19.49 11.71
N ALA A 14 -0.64 18.42 11.65
CA ALA A 14 -1.47 18.15 10.47
C ALA A 14 -2.52 19.25 10.22
N VAL A 15 -3.14 19.75 11.29
CA VAL A 15 -4.15 20.82 11.25
C VAL A 15 -3.52 22.12 10.77
N GLU A 16 -2.32 22.42 11.26
CA GLU A 16 -1.54 23.60 10.85
C GLU A 16 -1.24 23.56 9.34
N ILE A 17 -0.82 22.41 8.80
CA ILE A 17 -0.57 22.24 7.36
C ILE A 17 -1.84 22.45 6.54
N PHE A 18 -2.94 21.78 6.91
CA PHE A 18 -4.21 21.94 6.19
C PHE A 18 -4.67 23.42 6.21
N THR A 19 -4.61 24.07 7.37
CA THR A 19 -5.00 25.47 7.53
C THR A 19 -4.12 26.40 6.71
N ALA A 20 -2.80 26.22 6.76
CA ALA A 20 -1.84 27.00 5.96
C ALA A 20 -2.06 26.84 4.45
N ARG A 21 -2.63 25.71 4.03
CA ARG A 21 -3.00 25.42 2.63
C ARG A 21 -4.45 25.77 2.29
N GLY A 22 -5.18 26.42 3.20
CA GLY A 22 -6.55 26.88 2.97
C GLY A 22 -7.62 25.78 2.99
N ILE A 23 -7.34 24.66 3.66
CA ILE A 23 -8.26 23.53 3.83
C ILE A 23 -8.88 23.60 5.23
N GLU A 24 -10.21 23.59 5.30
CA GLU A 24 -10.94 23.55 6.58
C GLU A 24 -10.84 22.15 7.19
N THR A 25 -10.64 22.07 8.50
CA THR A 25 -10.50 20.79 9.21
C THR A 25 -11.42 20.71 10.42
N ASP A 26 -12.11 19.58 10.56
CA ASP A 26 -12.82 19.22 11.78
C ASP A 26 -12.16 18.00 12.41
N ILE A 27 -11.96 18.02 13.73
CA ILE A 27 -11.47 16.86 14.49
C ILE A 27 -12.64 16.28 15.26
N LYS A 28 -13.08 15.07 14.88
CA LYS A 28 -14.14 14.33 15.57
C LYS A 28 -13.66 12.90 15.79
N THR A 29 -13.09 12.64 16.96
CA THR A 29 -12.53 11.33 17.30
C THR A 29 -13.55 10.44 17.99
N GLY A 30 -13.40 9.12 17.84
CA GLY A 30 -14.23 8.14 18.55
C GLY A 30 -15.68 8.05 18.06
N LEU A 31 -15.98 8.56 16.85
CA LEU A 31 -17.28 8.40 16.22
C LEU A 31 -17.62 6.91 16.04
N SER A 32 -18.84 6.54 16.38
CA SER A 32 -19.42 5.28 15.97
C SER A 32 -19.60 5.24 14.44
N LYS A 33 -19.83 4.04 13.89
CA LYS A 33 -20.08 3.87 12.46
C LYS A 33 -21.26 4.72 11.97
N ASP A 34 -22.35 4.76 12.72
CA ASP A 34 -23.57 5.49 12.34
C ASP A 34 -23.34 7.02 12.38
N GLU A 35 -22.61 7.51 13.38
CA GLU A 35 -22.23 8.93 13.44
C GLU A 35 -21.29 9.31 12.29
N LEU A 36 -20.31 8.45 11.97
CA LEU A 36 -19.41 8.67 10.85
C LEU A 36 -20.17 8.69 9.51
N ILE A 37 -21.13 7.80 9.31
CA ILE A 37 -22.02 7.77 8.14
C ILE A 37 -22.82 9.08 8.01
N ALA A 38 -23.31 9.64 9.12
CA ALA A 38 -24.08 10.88 9.11
C ALA A 38 -23.23 12.12 8.77
N GLU A 39 -21.96 12.12 9.19
CA GLU A 39 -21.06 13.27 9.08
C GLU A 39 -20.28 13.30 7.77
N ILE A 40 -19.83 12.14 7.28
CA ILE A 40 -18.91 12.02 6.14
C ILE A 40 -19.39 12.68 4.82
N PRO A 41 -20.70 12.84 4.50
CA PRO A 41 -21.13 13.50 3.28
C PRO A 41 -20.63 14.94 3.12
N ALA A 42 -20.31 15.63 4.22
CA ALA A 42 -19.88 17.03 4.21
C ALA A 42 -18.39 17.24 3.88
N TYR A 43 -17.60 16.16 3.73
CA TYR A 43 -16.13 16.25 3.66
C TYR A 43 -15.57 15.77 2.32
N ASP A 44 -14.54 16.45 1.83
CA ASP A 44 -13.74 16.08 0.66
C ASP A 44 -12.62 15.09 1.01
N GLY A 45 -12.17 15.08 2.26
CA GLY A 45 -11.11 14.19 2.73
C GLY A 45 -11.38 13.62 4.11
N LEU A 46 -10.89 12.41 4.37
CA LEU A 46 -10.94 11.73 5.66
C LEU A 46 -9.55 11.29 6.08
N VAL A 47 -9.07 11.76 7.22
CA VAL A 47 -7.84 11.29 7.86
C VAL A 47 -8.19 10.28 8.95
N VAL A 48 -7.58 9.10 8.88
CA VAL A 48 -7.75 8.03 9.88
C VAL A 48 -6.40 7.50 10.36
N ARG A 49 -6.42 6.80 11.49
CA ARG A 49 -5.31 5.99 12.00
C ARG A 49 -5.72 4.52 12.04
N SER A 50 -6.03 3.98 13.22
CA SER A 50 -6.38 2.58 13.42
C SER A 50 -7.75 2.39 14.06
N ALA A 51 -8.32 3.42 14.69
CA ALA A 51 -9.58 3.33 15.41
C ALA A 51 -10.77 3.59 14.49
N CYS A 52 -10.74 4.66 13.70
CA CYS A 52 -11.74 4.95 12.69
C CYS A 52 -11.66 3.94 11.54
N LYS A 53 -12.80 3.36 11.15
CA LYS A 53 -12.92 2.30 10.14
C LYS A 53 -13.82 2.75 8.98
N PRO A 54 -13.27 3.35 7.91
CA PRO A 54 -14.03 3.61 6.69
C PRO A 54 -14.26 2.30 5.94
N ASP A 55 -15.31 1.59 6.34
CA ASP A 55 -15.79 0.38 5.66
C ASP A 55 -16.70 0.73 4.46
N ALA A 56 -17.22 -0.30 3.79
CA ALA A 56 -18.05 -0.14 2.61
C ALA A 56 -19.27 0.77 2.83
N ASP A 57 -19.92 0.71 3.99
CA ASP A 57 -21.13 1.51 4.28
C ASP A 57 -20.78 2.98 4.52
N VAL A 58 -19.71 3.24 5.28
CA VAL A 58 -19.16 4.60 5.48
C VAL A 58 -18.77 5.21 4.15
N ILE A 59 -18.03 4.45 3.33
CA ILE A 59 -17.59 4.91 2.02
C ILE A 59 -18.81 5.16 1.14
N ALA A 60 -19.81 4.27 1.12
CA ALA A 60 -21.04 4.45 0.34
C ALA A 60 -21.82 5.71 0.71
N ALA A 61 -21.85 6.11 1.98
CA ALA A 61 -22.50 7.34 2.43
C ALA A 61 -21.76 8.63 2.01
N ALA A 62 -20.44 8.56 1.80
CA ALA A 62 -19.60 9.74 1.58
C ALA A 62 -19.78 10.40 0.19
N THR A 63 -20.70 11.35 0.05
CA THR A 63 -21.05 11.93 -1.27
C THR A 63 -19.97 12.79 -1.91
N ASN A 64 -19.15 13.49 -1.11
CA ASN A 64 -18.13 14.43 -1.59
C ASN A 64 -16.70 13.93 -1.43
N LEU A 65 -16.51 12.77 -0.80
CA LEU A 65 -15.20 12.28 -0.41
C LEU A 65 -14.35 11.94 -1.63
N LYS A 66 -13.14 12.51 -1.69
CA LYS A 66 -12.16 12.32 -2.77
C LYS A 66 -10.96 11.50 -2.30
N VAL A 67 -10.58 11.61 -1.03
CA VAL A 67 -9.40 10.94 -0.49
C VAL A 67 -9.58 10.47 0.97
N ILE A 68 -9.07 9.29 1.26
CA ILE A 68 -8.86 8.76 2.61
C ILE A 68 -7.35 8.66 2.83
N GLY A 69 -6.82 9.44 3.78
CA GLY A 69 -5.43 9.38 4.20
C GLY A 69 -5.28 8.59 5.49
N ARG A 70 -4.52 7.50 5.45
CA ARG A 70 -4.14 6.75 6.64
C ARG A 70 -2.81 7.28 7.18
N ALA A 71 -2.84 7.86 8.37
CA ALA A 71 -1.63 8.26 9.10
C ALA A 71 -0.94 7.03 9.74
N GLY A 72 -0.17 6.33 8.90
CA GLY A 72 0.68 5.17 9.19
C GLY A 72 0.83 4.24 7.96
N ILE A 73 1.62 3.15 8.08
CA ILE A 73 1.84 2.18 6.98
C ILE A 73 0.64 1.27 6.67
N GLY A 74 0.15 0.48 7.64
CA GLY A 74 -0.97 -0.45 7.47
C GLY A 74 -2.28 0.22 7.14
N VAL A 75 -3.16 -0.47 6.42
CA VAL A 75 -4.44 0.05 5.92
C VAL A 75 -5.57 -0.95 6.13
N ASP A 76 -5.36 -1.87 7.06
CA ASP A 76 -6.24 -3.00 7.34
C ASP A 76 -7.64 -2.57 7.82
N ASN A 77 -7.79 -1.32 8.27
CA ASN A 77 -9.04 -0.70 8.71
C ASN A 77 -9.82 0.04 7.60
N ILE A 78 -9.33 0.05 6.36
CA ILE A 78 -9.94 0.75 5.23
C ILE A 78 -10.40 -0.27 4.19
N ASP A 79 -11.66 -0.20 3.76
CA ASP A 79 -12.10 -0.99 2.61
C ASP A 79 -11.65 -0.34 1.30
N ILE A 80 -10.43 -0.69 0.87
CA ILE A 80 -9.82 -0.18 -0.36
C ILE A 80 -10.66 -0.57 -1.58
N LYS A 81 -11.32 -1.73 -1.57
CA LYS A 81 -12.13 -2.16 -2.71
C LYS A 81 -13.35 -1.26 -2.85
N ALA A 82 -14.06 -0.99 -1.75
CA ALA A 82 -15.18 -0.05 -1.74
C ALA A 82 -14.73 1.38 -2.11
N ALA A 83 -13.59 1.83 -1.58
CA ALA A 83 -13.02 3.14 -1.93
C ALA A 83 -12.72 3.24 -3.42
N THR A 84 -12.09 2.22 -4.00
CA THR A 84 -11.76 2.14 -5.43
C THR A 84 -13.02 2.14 -6.28
N ALA A 85 -14.03 1.34 -5.92
CA ALA A 85 -15.31 1.29 -6.64
C ALA A 85 -16.02 2.66 -6.63
N LYS A 86 -15.92 3.40 -5.53
CA LYS A 86 -16.46 4.76 -5.40
C LYS A 86 -15.55 5.85 -5.99
N GLY A 87 -14.38 5.49 -6.49
CA GLY A 87 -13.43 6.44 -7.05
C GLY A 87 -12.70 7.31 -6.02
N VAL A 88 -12.66 6.87 -4.76
CA VAL A 88 -11.99 7.55 -3.65
C VAL A 88 -10.55 7.07 -3.55
N VAL A 89 -9.60 8.01 -3.52
CA VAL A 89 -8.17 7.68 -3.39
C VAL A 89 -7.87 7.24 -1.97
N VAL A 90 -7.10 6.16 -1.80
CA VAL A 90 -6.59 5.74 -0.49
C VAL A 90 -5.07 5.96 -0.47
N MET A 91 -4.60 6.72 0.49
CA MET A 91 -3.17 7.01 0.70
C MET A 91 -2.72 6.53 2.07
N ASN A 92 -1.46 6.12 2.19
CA ASN A 92 -0.83 5.83 3.48
C ASN A 92 0.45 6.66 3.67
N THR A 93 1.14 6.49 4.79
CA THR A 93 2.40 7.20 5.08
C THR A 93 3.53 6.18 5.30
N PRO A 94 4.11 5.63 4.22
CA PRO A 94 4.95 4.44 4.30
C PRO A 94 6.31 4.67 4.97
N PHE A 95 6.69 5.94 5.17
CA PHE A 95 7.98 6.34 5.71
C PHE A 95 7.90 6.86 7.15
N GLY A 96 6.78 7.48 7.54
CA GLY A 96 6.68 8.23 8.80
C GLY A 96 6.96 7.45 10.09
N ASN A 97 6.74 6.12 10.10
CA ASN A 97 6.99 5.28 11.27
C ASN A 97 8.00 4.14 11.01
N ALA A 98 8.67 4.11 9.85
CA ALA A 98 9.52 2.98 9.47
C ALA A 98 10.74 2.79 10.41
N VAL A 99 11.30 3.91 10.89
CA VAL A 99 12.40 3.91 11.87
C VAL A 99 11.92 3.37 13.21
N THR A 100 10.84 3.94 13.75
CA THR A 100 10.24 3.52 15.02
C THR A 100 9.86 2.04 15.02
N THR A 101 9.27 1.53 13.94
CA THR A 101 8.90 0.11 13.87
C THR A 101 10.12 -0.80 13.81
N ALA A 102 11.18 -0.39 13.12
CA ALA A 102 12.43 -1.14 13.10
C ALA A 102 13.10 -1.17 14.49
N GLU A 103 13.09 -0.06 15.22
CA GLU A 103 13.59 0.03 16.59
C GLU A 103 12.79 -0.84 17.55
N HIS A 104 11.46 -0.81 17.43
CA HIS A 104 10.59 -1.66 18.24
C HIS A 104 10.84 -3.15 18.00
N ALA A 105 11.03 -3.57 16.75
CA ALA A 105 11.37 -4.97 16.44
C ALA A 105 12.70 -5.40 17.09
N ILE A 106 13.73 -4.54 17.06
CA ILE A 106 15.01 -4.80 17.74
C ILE A 106 14.85 -4.82 19.26
N ALA A 107 14.04 -3.91 19.83
CA ALA A 107 13.74 -3.89 21.25
C ALA A 107 13.01 -5.17 21.70
N MET A 108 12.01 -5.61 20.94
CA MET A 108 11.26 -6.85 21.17
C MET A 108 12.16 -8.09 21.06
N MET A 109 13.11 -8.09 20.11
CA MET A 109 14.14 -9.13 20.01
C MET A 109 14.99 -9.23 21.28
N PHE A 110 15.47 -8.11 21.81
CA PHE A 110 16.23 -8.10 23.07
C PHE A 110 15.37 -8.47 24.27
N ALA A 111 14.12 -8.00 24.32
CA ALA A 111 13.19 -8.31 25.40
C ALA A 111 12.94 -9.83 25.51
N ALA A 112 12.72 -10.50 24.38
CA ALA A 112 12.63 -11.96 24.33
C ALA A 112 13.98 -12.63 24.67
N ALA A 113 15.07 -12.23 24.01
CA ALA A 113 16.38 -12.86 24.20
C ALA A 113 16.89 -12.80 25.64
N ARG A 114 16.50 -11.76 26.39
CA ARG A 114 16.99 -11.50 27.75
C ARG A 114 15.91 -11.61 28.82
N GLN A 115 14.69 -12.04 28.45
CA GLN A 115 13.55 -12.25 29.35
C GLN A 115 13.23 -11.00 30.21
N ILE A 116 13.40 -9.81 29.63
CA ILE A 116 13.42 -8.53 30.37
C ILE A 116 12.12 -8.30 31.14
N PRO A 117 10.90 -8.46 30.56
CA PRO A 117 9.67 -8.14 31.28
C PRO A 117 9.45 -9.03 32.52
N ALA A 118 9.75 -10.33 32.39
CA ALA A 118 9.63 -11.28 33.50
C ALA A 118 10.66 -10.98 34.60
N ALA A 119 11.92 -10.73 34.23
CA ALA A 119 12.97 -10.37 35.18
C ALA A 119 12.69 -9.05 35.91
N ASN A 120 12.18 -8.04 35.19
CA ASN A 120 11.75 -6.77 35.78
C ASN A 120 10.63 -6.99 36.81
N THR A 121 9.59 -7.76 36.46
CA THR A 121 8.45 -8.02 37.35
C THR A 121 8.91 -8.65 38.66
N GLY A 122 9.73 -9.71 38.61
CA GLY A 122 10.25 -10.35 39.82
C GLY A 122 11.15 -9.44 40.65
N THR A 123 12.04 -8.69 39.99
CA THR A 123 12.96 -7.78 40.70
C THR A 123 12.21 -6.65 41.43
N GLN A 124 11.17 -6.08 40.80
CA GLN A 124 10.31 -5.05 41.42
C GLN A 124 9.47 -5.62 42.57
N ALA A 125 9.16 -6.93 42.55
CA ALA A 125 8.52 -7.63 43.66
C ALA A 125 9.49 -7.95 44.83
N GLY A 126 10.79 -7.65 44.68
CA GLY A 126 11.82 -7.92 45.68
C GLY A 126 12.50 -9.28 45.55
N ASP A 127 12.17 -10.06 44.52
CA ASP A 127 12.84 -11.34 44.24
C ASP A 127 14.23 -11.10 43.64
N TRP A 128 15.15 -12.05 43.84
CA TRP A 128 16.48 -12.02 43.22
C TRP A 128 16.88 -13.35 42.53
N PRO A 129 16.09 -13.84 41.56
CA PRO A 129 16.27 -15.18 41.02
C PRO A 129 17.30 -15.21 39.88
N LYS A 130 18.53 -14.74 40.13
CA LYS A 130 19.60 -14.61 39.11
C LYS A 130 19.84 -15.89 38.29
N LYS A 131 19.65 -17.06 38.89
CA LYS A 131 19.86 -18.37 38.22
C LYS A 131 18.67 -18.80 37.34
N ALA A 132 17.51 -18.18 37.48
CA ALA A 132 16.30 -18.53 36.73
C ALA A 132 16.26 -17.90 35.32
N TYR A 133 17.07 -16.86 35.09
CA TYR A 133 17.13 -16.15 33.80
C TYR A 133 18.47 -16.41 33.11
N MET A 134 18.43 -17.12 31.99
CA MET A 134 19.58 -17.38 31.14
C MET A 134 19.25 -16.86 29.74
N GLY A 135 19.82 -15.71 29.39
CA GLY A 135 19.55 -15.07 28.12
C GLY A 135 20.41 -15.60 26.97
N THR A 136 20.05 -15.19 25.76
CA THR A 136 20.78 -15.47 24.52
C THR A 136 21.54 -14.24 24.05
N GLU A 137 22.83 -14.41 23.74
CA GLU A 137 23.61 -13.38 23.07
C GLU A 137 23.27 -13.32 21.58
N VAL A 138 23.04 -12.09 21.06
CA VAL A 138 22.66 -11.87 19.65
C VAL A 138 23.86 -11.79 18.71
N SER A 139 25.02 -11.39 19.22
CA SER A 139 26.22 -11.16 18.40
C SER A 139 26.63 -12.42 17.64
N TYR A 140 27.00 -12.26 16.36
CA TYR A 140 27.42 -13.32 15.44
C TYR A 140 26.39 -14.43 15.14
N LYS A 141 25.17 -14.35 15.71
CA LYS A 141 24.02 -15.19 15.37
C LYS A 141 23.43 -14.80 14.02
N THR A 142 22.68 -15.71 13.42
CA THR A 142 21.97 -15.47 12.17
C THR A 142 20.57 -14.94 12.44
N LEU A 143 20.28 -13.73 11.97
CA LEU A 143 18.93 -13.18 11.87
C LEU A 143 18.32 -13.58 10.53
N GLY A 144 17.27 -14.38 10.57
CA GLY A 144 16.35 -14.59 9.46
C GLY A 144 15.38 -13.42 9.35
N LEU A 145 15.49 -12.65 8.26
CA LEU A 145 14.64 -11.51 7.96
C LEU A 145 13.60 -11.90 6.90
N ILE A 146 12.33 -12.05 7.28
CA ILE A 146 11.24 -12.33 6.33
C ILE A 146 10.60 -11.01 5.92
N GLY A 147 10.82 -10.58 4.68
CA GLY A 147 10.47 -9.27 4.15
C GLY A 147 11.59 -8.24 4.32
N CYS A 148 12.12 -7.75 3.20
CA CYS A 148 13.24 -6.81 3.12
C CYS A 148 12.79 -5.47 2.50
N GLY A 149 11.54 -5.07 2.77
CA GLY A 149 11.01 -3.77 2.39
C GLY A 149 11.55 -2.63 3.26
N ASN A 150 10.81 -1.50 3.30
CA ASN A 150 11.26 -0.27 3.96
C ASN A 150 11.63 -0.45 5.45
N ILE A 151 10.84 -1.21 6.22
CA ILE A 151 11.14 -1.53 7.64
C ILE A 151 12.22 -2.60 7.72
N GLY A 152 12.09 -3.70 6.96
CA GLY A 152 13.03 -4.82 7.01
C GLY A 152 14.48 -4.41 6.75
N ALA A 153 14.71 -3.52 5.78
CA ALA A 153 16.04 -2.98 5.50
C ALA A 153 16.65 -2.20 6.69
N ARG A 154 15.83 -1.44 7.44
CA ARG A 154 16.26 -0.72 8.65
C ARG A 154 16.52 -1.65 9.83
N VAL A 155 15.78 -2.75 9.92
CA VAL A 155 16.05 -3.83 10.88
C VAL A 155 17.35 -4.53 10.54
N ALA A 156 17.60 -4.83 9.26
CA ALA A 156 18.86 -5.41 8.81
C ALA A 156 20.07 -4.52 9.14
N GLU A 157 19.97 -3.22 8.88
CA GLU A 157 20.99 -2.24 9.23
C GLU A 157 21.35 -2.31 10.72
N ARG A 158 20.35 -2.28 11.60
CA ARG A 158 20.53 -2.35 13.06
C ARG A 158 21.09 -3.70 13.50
N ALA A 159 20.61 -4.80 12.93
CA ALA A 159 21.09 -6.15 13.22
C ALA A 159 22.57 -6.31 12.86
N LYS A 160 23.01 -5.76 11.71
CA LYS A 160 24.45 -5.72 11.37
C LYS A 160 25.25 -4.87 12.35
N GLY A 161 24.71 -3.73 12.79
CA GLY A 161 25.31 -2.92 13.86
C GLY A 161 25.50 -3.68 15.18
N LEU A 162 24.67 -4.69 15.43
CA LEU A 162 24.78 -5.64 16.54
C LEU A 162 25.65 -6.87 16.22
N CYS A 163 26.42 -6.82 15.12
CA CYS A 163 27.28 -7.89 14.63
C CYS A 163 26.54 -9.20 14.27
N MET A 164 25.26 -9.15 13.94
CA MET A 164 24.51 -10.31 13.46
C MET A 164 24.81 -10.58 11.97
N LYS A 165 24.67 -11.84 11.56
CA LYS A 165 24.59 -12.22 10.14
C LYS A 165 23.14 -12.13 9.69
N VAL A 166 22.84 -11.35 8.65
CA VAL A 166 21.45 -11.18 8.19
C VAL A 166 21.23 -12.02 6.94
N LEU A 167 20.26 -12.93 7.02
CA LEU A 167 19.78 -13.76 5.92
C LEU A 167 18.33 -13.36 5.61
N ALA A 168 18.10 -12.73 4.47
CA ALA A 168 16.82 -12.13 4.10
C ALA A 168 16.07 -12.96 3.05
N TYR A 169 14.80 -13.26 3.30
CA TYR A 169 13.87 -13.84 2.33
C TYR A 169 12.84 -12.79 1.94
N ASP A 170 12.84 -12.41 0.68
CA ASP A 170 11.83 -11.54 0.08
C ASP A 170 11.79 -11.82 -1.44
N PRO A 171 10.65 -12.26 -2.01
CA PRO A 171 10.53 -12.55 -3.45
C PRO A 171 10.85 -11.36 -4.36
N PHE A 172 10.77 -10.13 -3.84
CA PHE A 172 10.98 -8.90 -4.59
C PHE A 172 12.38 -8.29 -4.34
N LEU A 173 13.21 -8.91 -3.50
CA LEU A 173 14.57 -8.45 -3.25
C LEU A 173 15.50 -8.89 -4.38
N THR A 174 16.07 -7.91 -5.09
CA THR A 174 17.09 -8.15 -6.12
C THR A 174 18.46 -8.45 -5.48
N GLU A 175 19.33 -9.17 -6.21
CA GLU A 175 20.70 -9.45 -5.75
C GLU A 175 21.50 -8.17 -5.51
N GLU A 176 21.40 -7.21 -6.43
CA GLU A 176 22.04 -5.89 -6.32
C GLU A 176 21.61 -5.19 -5.03
N ARG A 177 20.32 -5.16 -4.74
CA ARG A 177 19.81 -4.52 -3.52
C ARG A 177 20.24 -5.27 -2.25
N ALA A 178 20.32 -6.60 -2.29
CA ALA A 178 20.83 -7.38 -1.16
C ALA A 178 22.31 -7.05 -0.87
N LEU A 179 23.12 -6.92 -1.92
CA LEU A 179 24.53 -6.53 -1.82
C LEU A 179 24.70 -5.13 -1.24
N GLU A 180 23.93 -4.15 -1.73
CA GLU A 180 23.91 -2.77 -1.18
C GLU A 180 23.56 -2.75 0.31
N LEU A 181 22.56 -3.55 0.71
CA LEU A 181 22.14 -3.66 2.10
C LEU A 181 23.13 -4.48 2.95
N GLY A 182 24.11 -5.16 2.33
CA GLY A 182 25.05 -6.04 3.00
C GLY A 182 24.37 -7.21 3.71
N VAL A 183 23.31 -7.76 3.10
CA VAL A 183 22.58 -8.93 3.61
C VAL A 183 22.74 -10.09 2.64
N GLU A 184 22.69 -11.32 3.16
CA GLU A 184 22.61 -12.51 2.33
C GLU A 184 21.16 -12.74 1.90
N LYS A 185 20.90 -12.91 0.60
CA LYS A 185 19.56 -13.26 0.11
C LYS A 185 19.34 -14.78 0.19
N ALA A 186 18.23 -15.19 0.78
CA ALA A 186 17.71 -16.55 0.69
C ALA A 186 16.73 -16.65 -0.48
N GLU A 187 17.01 -17.52 -1.45
CA GLU A 187 16.10 -17.77 -2.58
C GLU A 187 14.81 -18.49 -2.12
N GLU A 188 14.92 -19.33 -1.08
CA GLU A 188 13.79 -20.05 -0.50
C GLU A 188 13.71 -19.82 1.01
N ILE A 189 12.49 -19.69 1.52
CA ILE A 189 12.24 -19.51 2.95
C ILE A 189 12.81 -20.66 3.79
N ASP A 190 12.75 -21.89 3.29
CA ASP A 190 13.28 -23.08 3.96
C ASP A 190 14.78 -22.97 4.28
N THR A 191 15.54 -22.27 3.43
CA THR A 191 16.97 -21.99 3.68
C THR A 191 17.15 -21.07 4.87
N LEU A 192 16.29 -20.04 4.99
CA LEU A 192 16.27 -19.12 6.11
C LEU A 192 15.89 -19.84 7.41
N LEU A 193 14.80 -20.61 7.41
CA LEU A 193 14.29 -21.30 8.61
C LEU A 193 15.35 -22.22 9.24
N LYS A 194 16.06 -23.01 8.42
CA LYS A 194 17.08 -23.95 8.90
C LYS A 194 18.33 -23.28 9.48
N ARG A 195 18.59 -22.02 9.12
CA ARG A 195 19.84 -21.30 9.46
C ARG A 195 19.64 -20.22 10.51
N ALA A 196 18.45 -19.68 10.65
CA ALA A 196 18.14 -18.59 11.55
C ALA A 196 18.19 -19.02 13.02
N ASP A 197 18.86 -18.23 13.86
CA ASP A 197 18.78 -18.32 15.32
C ASP A 197 17.69 -17.37 15.85
N PHE A 198 17.45 -16.27 15.11
CA PHE A 198 16.38 -15.31 15.32
C PHE A 198 15.59 -15.16 14.04
N ILE A 199 14.27 -15.04 14.10
CA ILE A 199 13.41 -14.75 12.94
C ILE A 199 12.57 -13.51 13.24
N THR A 200 12.55 -12.55 12.32
CA THR A 200 11.67 -11.37 12.40
C THR A 200 10.93 -11.15 11.08
N LEU A 201 9.65 -10.77 11.19
CA LEU A 201 8.76 -10.58 10.03
C LEU A 201 8.52 -9.10 9.77
N HIS A 202 8.58 -8.71 8.49
CA HIS A 202 8.36 -7.35 7.98
C HIS A 202 7.64 -7.36 6.62
N THR A 203 6.70 -8.28 6.45
CA THR A 203 5.85 -8.40 5.25
C THR A 203 4.43 -7.88 5.52
N PRO A 204 3.69 -7.44 4.49
CA PRO A 204 2.25 -7.24 4.61
C PRO A 204 1.54 -8.59 4.83
N LEU A 205 0.33 -8.54 5.40
CA LEU A 205 -0.56 -9.70 5.45
C LEU A 205 -1.33 -9.81 4.13
N THR A 206 -1.08 -10.89 3.39
CA THR A 206 -1.80 -11.26 2.17
C THR A 206 -2.20 -12.72 2.27
N GLU A 207 -2.91 -13.25 1.27
CA GLU A 207 -3.19 -14.68 1.19
C GLU A 207 -1.90 -15.51 1.14
N GLN A 208 -0.87 -15.02 0.45
CA GLN A 208 0.42 -15.71 0.28
C GLN A 208 1.31 -15.64 1.53
N THR A 209 1.16 -14.62 2.37
CA THR A 209 1.99 -14.44 3.59
C THR A 209 1.26 -14.82 4.88
N ARG A 210 -0.04 -15.13 4.80
CA ARG A 210 -0.82 -15.63 5.94
C ARG A 210 -0.19 -16.92 6.45
N ASN A 211 0.10 -16.96 7.75
CA ASN A 211 0.80 -18.06 8.41
C ASN A 211 2.04 -18.51 7.64
N ILE A 212 2.83 -17.56 7.11
CA ILE A 212 4.12 -17.86 6.49
C ILE A 212 5.06 -18.62 7.46
N LEU A 213 4.90 -18.38 8.76
CA LEU A 213 5.38 -19.27 9.81
C LEU A 213 4.23 -20.15 10.34
N SER A 214 3.83 -21.12 9.52
CA SER A 214 2.88 -22.18 9.90
C SER A 214 3.53 -23.20 10.85
N LYS A 215 2.73 -24.12 11.40
CA LYS A 215 3.24 -25.27 12.17
C LYS A 215 4.34 -26.04 11.43
N GLU A 216 4.15 -26.30 10.14
CA GLU A 216 5.10 -27.02 9.31
C GLU A 216 6.39 -26.23 9.08
N ALA A 217 6.28 -24.90 8.90
CA ALA A 217 7.45 -24.03 8.76
C ALA A 217 8.23 -23.93 10.07
N LEU A 218 7.54 -23.77 11.20
CA LEU A 218 8.12 -23.73 12.54
C LEU A 218 8.86 -25.03 12.88
N ALA A 219 8.37 -26.18 12.44
CA ALA A 219 9.06 -27.46 12.63
C ALA A 219 10.43 -27.54 11.91
N LYS A 220 10.67 -26.71 10.89
CA LYS A 220 11.94 -26.66 10.15
C LYS A 220 12.97 -25.73 10.78
N THR A 221 12.59 -24.91 11.76
CA THR A 221 13.52 -23.98 12.40
C THR A 221 14.52 -24.72 13.28
N LYS A 222 15.62 -24.03 13.63
CA LYS A 222 16.51 -24.54 14.66
C LYS A 222 15.77 -24.67 16.00
N PRO A 223 16.08 -25.70 16.81
CA PRO A 223 15.67 -25.73 18.21
C PRO A 223 16.23 -24.52 18.96
N GLY A 224 15.40 -23.89 19.80
CA GLY A 224 15.73 -22.69 20.55
C GLY A 224 15.63 -21.38 19.76
N VAL A 225 15.06 -21.39 18.55
CA VAL A 225 14.86 -20.15 17.76
C VAL A 225 14.05 -19.10 18.53
N ILE A 226 14.37 -17.82 18.32
CA ILE A 226 13.60 -16.70 18.86
C ILE A 226 12.82 -16.02 17.73
N ILE A 227 11.51 -15.85 17.93
CA ILE A 227 10.61 -15.31 16.89
C ILE A 227 10.05 -13.94 17.30
N VAL A 228 10.15 -12.96 16.40
CA VAL A 228 9.66 -11.60 16.60
C VAL A 228 8.64 -11.26 15.53
N ASN A 229 7.44 -10.82 15.94
CA ASN A 229 6.44 -10.31 15.00
C ASN A 229 5.97 -8.92 15.42
N CYS A 230 6.50 -7.91 14.74
CA CYS A 230 6.07 -6.51 14.85
C CYS A 230 5.50 -5.99 13.53
N ALA A 231 5.05 -6.89 12.64
CA ALA A 231 4.54 -6.55 11.32
C ALA A 231 3.01 -6.61 11.28
N ARG A 232 2.44 -7.81 11.18
CA ARG A 232 0.99 -8.03 11.16
C ARG A 232 0.59 -9.30 11.92
N GLY A 233 -0.56 -9.24 12.57
CA GLY A 233 -1.22 -10.43 13.09
C GLY A 233 -1.55 -11.43 11.98
N GLY A 234 -1.50 -12.73 12.28
CA GLY A 234 -1.79 -13.78 11.30
C GLY A 234 -0.68 -14.08 10.29
N LEU A 235 0.51 -13.49 10.43
CA LEU A 235 1.72 -13.95 9.70
C LEU A 235 2.33 -15.20 10.34
N VAL A 236 2.04 -15.43 11.62
CA VAL A 236 2.55 -16.56 12.39
C VAL A 236 1.36 -17.31 12.99
N ASP A 237 1.41 -18.64 12.94
CA ASP A 237 0.45 -19.48 13.63
C ASP A 237 0.67 -19.40 15.15
N GLU A 238 -0.17 -18.60 15.83
CA GLU A 238 -0.06 -18.34 17.27
C GLU A 238 -0.22 -19.61 18.12
N ALA A 239 -1.03 -20.57 17.68
CA ALA A 239 -1.21 -21.84 18.39
C ALA A 239 0.02 -22.74 18.24
N ALA A 240 0.60 -22.81 17.04
CA ALA A 240 1.85 -23.55 16.82
C ALA A 240 3.02 -22.94 17.59
N VAL A 241 3.07 -21.60 17.72
CA VAL A 241 4.07 -20.94 18.57
C VAL A 241 3.88 -21.30 20.05
N ARG A 242 2.64 -21.34 20.54
CA ARG A 242 2.34 -21.80 21.91
C ARG A 242 2.89 -23.19 22.17
N GLU A 243 2.58 -24.16 21.30
CA GLU A 243 3.10 -25.53 21.38
C GLU A 243 4.64 -25.57 21.33
N GLY A 244 5.24 -24.76 20.47
CA GLY A 244 6.69 -24.65 20.33
C GLY A 244 7.38 -24.10 21.59
N LEU A 245 6.77 -23.12 22.27
CA LEU A 245 7.26 -22.56 23.53
C LEU A 245 7.13 -23.56 24.69
N GLU A 246 6.01 -24.29 24.76
CA GLU A 246 5.77 -25.30 25.80
C GLU A 246 6.68 -26.52 25.65
N SER A 247 6.94 -26.95 24.42
CA SER A 247 7.88 -28.05 24.12
C SER A 247 9.35 -27.64 24.22
N GLY A 248 9.66 -26.34 24.19
CA GLY A 248 11.02 -25.80 24.17
C GLY A 248 11.71 -25.81 22.80
N HIS A 249 11.00 -26.19 21.73
CA HIS A 249 11.52 -26.06 20.36
C HIS A 249 11.71 -24.58 19.98
N ILE A 250 10.79 -23.71 20.41
CA ILE A 250 10.93 -22.25 20.31
C ILE A 250 11.47 -21.75 21.65
N GLY A 251 12.60 -21.05 21.64
CA GLY A 251 13.25 -20.58 22.87
C GLY A 251 12.52 -19.41 23.52
N ALA A 252 12.04 -18.47 22.70
CA ALA A 252 11.23 -17.33 23.10
C ALA A 252 10.48 -16.74 21.90
N ALA A 253 9.42 -15.97 22.17
CA ALA A 253 8.75 -15.19 21.13
C ALA A 253 8.34 -13.80 21.66
N ALA A 254 8.33 -12.79 20.79
CA ALA A 254 7.99 -11.42 21.13
C ALA A 254 7.07 -10.80 20.06
N PHE A 255 5.78 -10.64 20.36
CA PHE A 255 4.78 -10.14 19.40
C PHE A 255 4.22 -8.78 19.83
N ASP A 256 4.15 -7.87 18.86
CA ASP A 256 3.50 -6.57 19.02
C ASP A 256 2.09 -6.56 18.39
N VAL A 257 1.77 -7.55 17.56
CA VAL A 257 0.56 -7.62 16.74
C VAL A 257 -0.07 -9.01 16.84
N PHE A 258 -1.39 -9.07 16.75
CA PHE A 258 -2.17 -10.29 16.97
C PHE A 258 -3.21 -10.50 15.87
N SER A 259 -3.55 -11.76 15.61
CA SER A 259 -4.55 -12.16 14.61
C SER A 259 -5.93 -11.48 14.81
N SER A 260 -6.27 -11.15 16.06
CA SER A 260 -7.44 -10.37 16.43
C SER A 260 -7.04 -9.24 17.39
N GLU A 261 -7.40 -8.00 17.03
CA GLU A 261 -7.11 -6.82 17.83
C GLU A 261 -8.39 -6.00 18.07
N PRO A 262 -8.62 -5.46 19.30
CA PRO A 262 -7.74 -5.55 20.48
C PRO A 262 -7.66 -6.96 21.08
N ALA A 263 -6.44 -7.46 21.31
CA ALA A 263 -6.19 -8.78 21.85
C ALA A 263 -6.44 -8.81 23.37
N LYS A 264 -7.71 -8.91 23.78
CA LYS A 264 -8.08 -9.07 25.19
C LYS A 264 -7.77 -10.48 25.71
N GLU A 265 -7.83 -11.46 24.82
CA GLU A 265 -7.49 -12.86 25.05
C GLU A 265 -6.64 -13.34 23.87
N ASN A 266 -5.65 -14.19 24.13
CA ASN A 266 -4.83 -14.82 23.09
C ASN A 266 -4.20 -16.11 23.62
N VAL A 267 -4.03 -17.12 22.76
CA VAL A 267 -3.44 -18.43 23.11
C VAL A 267 -2.00 -18.32 23.64
N LEU A 268 -1.27 -17.28 23.22
CA LEU A 268 0.11 -17.03 23.66
C LEU A 268 0.19 -16.37 25.04
N PHE A 269 -0.90 -15.78 25.54
CA PHE A 269 -0.86 -15.13 26.84
C PHE A 269 -0.60 -16.16 27.95
N GLY A 270 0.36 -15.84 28.82
CA GLY A 270 0.85 -16.75 29.86
C GLY A 270 1.76 -17.88 29.36
N ALA A 271 2.14 -17.92 28.07
CA ALA A 271 3.12 -18.88 27.58
C ALA A 271 4.51 -18.60 28.20
N PRO A 272 5.34 -19.64 28.42
CA PRO A 272 6.71 -19.44 28.89
C PRO A 272 7.51 -18.65 27.84
N ASN A 273 8.39 -17.76 28.31
CA ASN A 273 9.28 -16.95 27.46
C ASN A 273 8.57 -16.17 26.33
N PHE A 274 7.31 -15.79 26.53
CA PHE A 274 6.57 -14.94 25.61
C PHE A 274 6.55 -13.49 26.08
N VAL A 275 6.79 -12.56 25.16
CA VAL A 275 6.68 -11.11 25.36
C VAL A 275 5.61 -10.56 24.43
N ALA A 276 4.75 -9.70 24.97
CA ALA A 276 3.69 -9.07 24.22
C ALA A 276 3.67 -7.56 24.45
N THR A 277 3.36 -6.80 23.41
CA THR A 277 3.06 -5.37 23.48
C THR A 277 1.80 -5.06 22.67
N PRO A 278 1.00 -4.05 23.08
CA PRO A 278 -0.29 -3.77 22.44
C PRO A 278 -0.14 -2.87 21.21
N HIS A 279 0.51 -3.37 20.15
CA HIS A 279 0.67 -2.68 18.86
C HIS A 279 1.35 -1.30 18.97
N LEU A 280 2.52 -1.29 19.61
CA LEU A 280 3.32 -0.11 19.91
C LEU A 280 4.35 0.24 18.84
N GLY A 281 4.48 -0.55 17.76
CA GLY A 281 5.51 -0.36 16.73
C GLY A 281 5.52 1.00 16.03
N ALA A 282 4.51 1.84 16.22
CA ALA A 282 4.48 3.23 15.75
C ALA A 282 4.21 4.27 16.86
N ALA A 283 4.23 3.86 18.12
CA ALA A 283 3.80 4.65 19.26
C ALA A 283 4.96 5.49 19.85
N THR A 284 5.56 6.36 19.05
CA THR A 284 6.53 7.36 19.50
C THR A 284 6.15 8.76 19.01
N THR A 285 6.58 9.80 19.71
CA THR A 285 6.30 11.19 19.35
C THR A 285 6.74 11.49 17.91
N GLU A 286 7.93 11.05 17.53
CA GLU A 286 8.51 11.26 16.20
C GLU A 286 7.67 10.59 15.11
N ALA A 287 7.22 9.35 15.36
CA ALA A 287 6.36 8.65 14.41
C ALA A 287 5.00 9.35 14.27
N GLN A 288 4.40 9.78 15.39
CA GLN A 288 3.11 10.47 15.39
C GLN A 288 3.18 11.80 14.63
N GLU A 289 4.27 12.54 14.78
CA GLU A 289 4.50 13.78 14.04
C GLU A 289 4.75 13.50 12.55
N ASN A 290 5.68 12.61 12.22
CA ASN A 290 6.05 12.34 10.82
C ASN A 290 4.87 11.82 9.98
N VAL A 291 4.04 10.93 10.52
CA VAL A 291 2.85 10.44 9.79
C VAL A 291 1.79 11.54 9.64
N ALA A 292 1.67 12.44 10.61
CA ALA A 292 0.73 13.55 10.55
C ALA A 292 1.15 14.59 9.51
N LEU A 293 2.44 14.93 9.46
CA LEU A 293 3.01 15.82 8.45
C LEU A 293 2.80 15.22 7.05
N GLN A 294 3.25 13.97 6.86
CA GLN A 294 3.20 13.29 5.57
C GLN A 294 1.77 13.16 5.04
N VAL A 295 0.79 12.76 5.88
CA VAL A 295 -0.60 12.61 5.44
C VAL A 295 -1.23 13.95 5.07
N ALA A 296 -0.93 15.01 5.83
CA ALA A 296 -1.51 16.33 5.59
C ALA A 296 -0.97 16.95 4.31
N GLU A 297 0.33 16.84 4.06
CA GLU A 297 0.96 17.34 2.82
C GLU A 297 0.40 16.64 1.59
N GLN A 298 0.43 15.29 1.55
CA GLN A 298 0.02 14.53 0.37
C GLN A 298 -1.49 14.65 0.08
N MET A 299 -2.33 14.69 1.11
CA MET A 299 -3.76 14.91 0.91
C MET A 299 -4.04 16.32 0.42
N SER A 300 -3.32 17.32 0.94
CA SER A 300 -3.47 18.70 0.47
C SER A 300 -3.02 18.85 -0.98
N ASP A 301 -1.90 18.24 -1.37
CA ASP A 301 -1.42 18.22 -2.76
C ASP A 301 -2.49 17.64 -3.71
N TYR A 302 -3.12 16.54 -3.30
CA TYR A 302 -4.19 15.91 -4.06
C TYR A 302 -5.44 16.77 -4.14
N LEU A 303 -5.94 17.26 -2.99
CA LEU A 303 -7.18 18.02 -2.92
C LEU A 303 -7.11 19.37 -3.65
N LEU A 304 -5.93 19.98 -3.71
CA LEU A 304 -5.73 21.31 -4.31
C LEU A 304 -5.25 21.24 -5.76
N THR A 305 -4.38 20.28 -6.08
CA THR A 305 -3.70 20.25 -7.39
C THR A 305 -3.91 18.95 -8.15
N GLY A 306 -4.48 17.92 -7.53
CA GLY A 306 -4.57 16.57 -8.10
C GLY A 306 -3.24 15.82 -8.16
N ALA A 307 -2.19 16.27 -7.48
CA ALA A 307 -0.94 15.52 -7.36
C ALA A 307 -1.12 14.34 -6.39
N VAL A 308 -0.56 13.17 -6.74
CA VAL A 308 -0.87 11.90 -6.05
C VAL A 308 0.44 11.26 -5.63
N THR A 309 0.61 11.07 -4.32
CA THR A 309 1.75 10.37 -3.73
C THR A 309 1.24 9.32 -2.74
N ASN A 310 1.98 8.20 -2.63
CA ASN A 310 1.68 7.10 -1.71
C ASN A 310 0.24 6.57 -1.81
N ALA A 311 -0.37 6.65 -3.00
CA ALA A 311 -1.68 6.09 -3.25
C ALA A 311 -1.60 4.58 -3.43
N LEU A 312 -2.55 3.87 -2.81
CA LEU A 312 -2.62 2.41 -2.81
C LEU A 312 -3.51 1.85 -3.91
N ASN A 313 -4.48 2.64 -4.37
CA ASN A 313 -5.46 2.23 -5.37
C ASN A 313 -5.43 3.06 -6.66
N MET A 314 -4.42 3.91 -6.83
CA MET A 314 -4.18 4.58 -8.09
C MET A 314 -2.68 4.83 -8.33
N PRO A 315 -2.25 4.97 -9.59
CA PRO A 315 -0.88 5.32 -9.92
C PRO A 315 -0.49 6.68 -9.31
N SER A 316 0.67 6.73 -8.66
CA SER A 316 1.24 7.99 -8.18
C SER A 316 1.85 8.79 -9.33
N ILE A 317 1.80 10.12 -9.22
CA ILE A 317 2.43 11.07 -10.13
C ILE A 317 3.22 12.03 -9.25
N THR A 318 4.55 11.97 -9.33
CA THR A 318 5.40 12.87 -8.53
C THR A 318 5.29 14.32 -9.04
N ALA A 319 5.70 15.28 -8.20
CA ALA A 319 5.72 16.69 -8.61
C ALA A 319 6.61 16.93 -9.85
N ASP A 320 7.73 16.20 -9.96
CA ASP A 320 8.66 16.30 -11.09
C ASP A 320 8.13 15.63 -12.36
N GLU A 321 7.37 14.54 -12.22
CA GLU A 321 6.73 13.84 -13.35
C GLU A 321 5.50 14.59 -13.87
N ALA A 322 4.76 15.27 -12.98
CA ALA A 322 3.46 15.85 -13.28
C ALA A 322 3.44 16.77 -14.51
N PRO A 323 4.41 17.70 -14.73
CA PRO A 323 4.42 18.56 -15.92
C PRO A 323 4.54 17.79 -17.23
N ARG A 324 5.22 16.63 -17.21
CA ARG A 324 5.42 15.78 -18.39
C ARG A 324 4.26 14.81 -18.59
N VAL A 325 3.74 14.20 -17.53
CA VAL A 325 2.70 13.16 -17.60
C VAL A 325 1.29 13.73 -17.75
N ARG A 326 0.96 14.85 -17.09
CA ARG A 326 -0.40 15.42 -17.10
C ARG A 326 -0.93 15.73 -18.50
N PRO A 327 -0.17 16.36 -19.42
CA PRO A 327 -0.66 16.63 -20.77
C PRO A 327 -1.07 15.35 -21.51
N PHE A 328 -0.30 14.27 -21.37
CA PHE A 328 -0.62 12.97 -21.97
C PHE A 328 -1.82 12.30 -21.30
N ALA A 329 -1.96 12.41 -19.98
CA ALA A 329 -3.15 11.91 -19.29
C ALA A 329 -4.43 12.63 -19.77
N VAL A 330 -4.38 13.95 -19.97
CA VAL A 330 -5.51 14.72 -20.54
C VAL A 330 -5.81 14.29 -21.98
N LEU A 331 -4.77 14.10 -22.81
CA LEU A 331 -4.94 13.57 -24.16
C LEU A 331 -5.59 12.18 -24.15
N ALA A 332 -5.09 11.29 -23.31
CA ALA A 332 -5.59 9.93 -23.16
C ALA A 332 -7.05 9.91 -22.70
N GLU A 333 -7.42 10.75 -21.73
CA GLU A 333 -8.82 10.90 -21.29
C GLU A 333 -9.73 11.35 -22.45
N LYS A 334 -9.31 12.34 -23.24
CA LYS A 334 -10.08 12.82 -24.40
C LYS A 334 -10.21 11.75 -25.48
N LEU A 335 -9.14 11.02 -25.79
CA LEU A 335 -9.17 9.88 -26.71
C LEU A 335 -10.09 8.78 -26.19
N GLY A 336 -10.03 8.50 -24.88
CA GLY A 336 -10.91 7.56 -24.21
C GLY A 336 -12.38 7.95 -24.34
N LEU A 337 -12.73 9.20 -24.00
CA LEU A 337 -14.09 9.72 -24.13
C LEU A 337 -14.64 9.53 -25.54
N PHE A 338 -13.84 9.89 -26.56
CA PHE A 338 -14.21 9.67 -27.95
C PHE A 338 -14.38 8.17 -28.23
N ALA A 339 -13.40 7.33 -27.86
CA ALA A 339 -13.47 5.88 -28.04
C ALA A 339 -14.76 5.29 -27.46
N GLY A 340 -15.16 5.73 -26.27
CA GLY A 340 -16.37 5.29 -25.60
C GLY A 340 -17.63 5.68 -26.37
N GLN A 341 -17.70 6.93 -26.85
CA GLN A 341 -18.83 7.44 -27.64
C GLN A 341 -19.03 6.71 -28.97
N ILE A 342 -17.97 6.21 -29.61
CA ILE A 342 -18.06 5.47 -30.88
C ILE A 342 -18.12 3.95 -30.72
N SER A 343 -18.28 3.48 -29.46
CA SER A 343 -18.30 2.07 -29.10
C SER A 343 -19.67 1.60 -28.62
N ASP A 344 -20.73 2.11 -29.27
CA ASP A 344 -22.18 1.96 -29.03
C ASP A 344 -22.72 0.72 -28.27
N PHE A 345 -22.03 -0.43 -28.31
CA PHE A 345 -22.48 -1.71 -27.75
C PHE A 345 -21.50 -2.35 -26.74
N GLY A 346 -20.59 -1.57 -26.19
CA GLY A 346 -19.54 -2.03 -25.29
C GLY A 346 -18.37 -2.69 -26.03
N PHE A 347 -17.31 -3.00 -25.28
CA PHE A 347 -16.03 -3.48 -25.80
C PHE A 347 -15.60 -4.78 -25.11
N GLU A 348 -14.95 -5.67 -25.85
CA GLU A 348 -14.39 -6.95 -25.35
C GLU A 348 -12.91 -6.83 -25.00
N GLU A 349 -12.21 -5.93 -25.70
CA GLU A 349 -10.77 -5.72 -25.57
C GLU A 349 -10.43 -4.24 -25.81
N VAL A 350 -9.49 -3.74 -25.01
CA VAL A 350 -8.89 -2.41 -25.12
C VAL A 350 -7.39 -2.58 -25.30
N VAL A 351 -6.84 -1.98 -26.34
CA VAL A 351 -5.40 -1.91 -26.62
C VAL A 351 -4.98 -0.45 -26.55
N ILE A 352 -3.96 -0.14 -25.77
CA ILE A 352 -3.35 1.19 -25.73
C ILE A 352 -1.92 1.08 -26.25
N GLU A 353 -1.60 1.84 -27.29
CA GLU A 353 -0.28 1.86 -27.90
C GLU A 353 0.36 3.22 -27.60
N TYR A 354 1.60 3.17 -27.12
CA TYR A 354 2.42 4.32 -26.77
C TYR A 354 3.65 4.34 -27.69
N GLU A 355 3.81 5.40 -28.47
CA GLU A 355 4.94 5.59 -29.38
C GLU A 355 5.70 6.88 -29.06
N GLY A 356 7.03 6.86 -29.20
CA GLY A 356 7.87 8.04 -28.99
C GLY A 356 8.07 8.39 -27.51
N GLU A 357 8.25 9.67 -27.17
CA GLU A 357 8.65 10.08 -25.80
C GLU A 357 7.68 9.58 -24.69
N VAL A 358 6.38 9.47 -24.98
CA VAL A 358 5.38 8.96 -24.03
C VAL A 358 5.61 7.49 -23.64
N SER A 359 6.33 6.70 -24.46
CA SER A 359 6.67 5.30 -24.12
C SER A 359 7.59 5.18 -22.91
N GLU A 360 8.43 6.19 -22.70
CA GLU A 360 9.45 6.26 -21.65
C GLU A 360 8.95 6.96 -20.38
N LEU A 361 7.75 7.54 -20.41
CA LEU A 361 7.13 8.13 -19.23
C LEU A 361 6.46 7.09 -18.33
N ASN A 362 6.10 7.53 -17.12
CA ASN A 362 5.18 6.79 -16.26
C ASN A 362 3.78 6.72 -16.94
N ARG A 363 3.52 5.60 -17.62
CA ARG A 363 2.30 5.37 -18.43
C ARG A 363 1.07 4.98 -17.62
N LYS A 364 1.23 4.48 -16.40
CA LYS A 364 0.09 3.99 -15.59
C LYS A 364 -1.00 5.06 -15.39
N PRO A 365 -0.68 6.33 -15.07
CA PRO A 365 -1.68 7.41 -15.02
C PRO A 365 -2.32 7.69 -16.37
N VAL A 366 -1.57 7.57 -17.47
CA VAL A 366 -2.06 7.78 -18.83
C VAL A 366 -3.07 6.69 -19.22
N THR A 367 -2.75 5.42 -18.93
CA THR A 367 -3.68 4.28 -19.09
C THR A 367 -4.94 4.51 -18.25
N ALA A 368 -4.80 4.85 -16.97
CA ALA A 368 -5.94 5.07 -16.09
C ALA A 368 -6.86 6.20 -16.59
N ALA A 369 -6.29 7.27 -17.15
CA ALA A 369 -7.03 8.37 -17.76
C ALA A 369 -7.76 7.95 -19.04
N ALA A 370 -7.11 7.19 -19.93
CA ALA A 370 -7.74 6.60 -21.11
C ALA A 370 -8.95 5.75 -20.75
N LEU A 371 -8.81 4.86 -19.77
CA LEU A 371 -9.89 3.98 -19.32
C LEU A 371 -11.02 4.75 -18.65
N ALA A 372 -10.69 5.79 -17.87
CA ALA A 372 -11.70 6.64 -17.25
C ALA A 372 -12.53 7.36 -18.31
N GLY A 373 -11.88 7.97 -19.30
CA GLY A 373 -12.57 8.59 -20.43
C GLY A 373 -13.45 7.59 -21.19
N LEU A 374 -12.89 6.41 -21.51
CA LEU A 374 -13.58 5.34 -22.23
C LEU A 374 -14.87 4.91 -21.53
N LEU A 375 -14.81 4.65 -20.22
CA LEU A 375 -15.94 4.17 -19.45
C LEU A 375 -16.96 5.29 -19.17
N ARG A 376 -16.51 6.55 -19.05
CA ARG A 376 -17.38 7.69 -18.72
C ARG A 376 -18.47 7.95 -19.76
N ALA A 377 -18.24 7.57 -21.01
CA ALA A 377 -19.25 7.62 -22.06
C ALA A 377 -20.51 6.80 -21.73
N SER A 378 -20.36 5.71 -20.95
CA SER A 378 -21.47 4.83 -20.53
C SER A 378 -21.81 4.94 -19.04
N ARG A 379 -20.86 5.42 -18.21
CA ARG A 379 -20.96 5.51 -16.75
C ARG A 379 -20.36 6.82 -16.25
N GLY A 380 -21.19 7.86 -16.12
CA GLY A 380 -20.73 9.24 -15.89
C GLY A 380 -19.89 9.46 -14.62
N ASP A 381 -19.97 8.57 -13.64
CA ASP A 381 -19.27 8.62 -12.34
C ASP A 381 -17.87 7.98 -12.35
N VAL A 382 -17.42 7.42 -13.48
CA VAL A 382 -16.13 6.75 -13.56
C VAL A 382 -14.96 7.74 -13.60
N ASN A 383 -13.93 7.45 -12.81
CA ASN A 383 -12.70 8.23 -12.72
C ASN A 383 -11.45 7.34 -12.81
N MET A 384 -10.25 7.96 -12.72
CA MET A 384 -8.97 7.26 -12.88
C MET A 384 -8.69 6.20 -11.80
N VAL A 385 -9.39 6.26 -10.66
CA VAL A 385 -9.26 5.29 -9.57
C VAL A 385 -10.13 4.06 -9.86
N SER A 386 -11.39 4.28 -10.22
CA SER A 386 -12.36 3.20 -10.43
C SER A 386 -12.23 2.52 -11.79
N ALA A 387 -11.75 3.22 -12.82
CA ALA A 387 -11.76 2.75 -14.20
C ALA A 387 -11.02 1.40 -14.43
N PRO A 388 -9.78 1.19 -13.96
CA PRO A 388 -9.09 -0.09 -14.19
C PRO A 388 -9.78 -1.29 -13.51
N ALA A 389 -10.35 -1.07 -12.32
CA ALA A 389 -11.09 -2.09 -11.58
C ALA A 389 -12.41 -2.42 -12.28
N ILE A 390 -13.18 -1.40 -12.68
CA ILE A 390 -14.43 -1.57 -13.42
C ILE A 390 -14.21 -2.32 -14.73
N LEU A 391 -13.15 -1.99 -15.48
CA LEU A 391 -12.80 -2.67 -16.73
C LEU A 391 -12.58 -4.17 -16.50
N THR A 392 -11.86 -4.50 -15.43
CA THR A 392 -11.54 -5.87 -15.03
C THR A 392 -12.79 -6.63 -14.60
N ASP A 393 -13.67 -6.01 -13.81
CA ASP A 393 -14.95 -6.58 -13.36
C ASP A 393 -15.92 -6.83 -14.53
N MET A 394 -15.82 -6.04 -15.60
CA MET A 394 -16.55 -6.25 -16.85
C MET A 394 -16.00 -7.43 -17.67
N GLY A 395 -14.85 -8.00 -17.29
CA GLY A 395 -14.17 -9.06 -18.03
C GLY A 395 -13.52 -8.59 -19.34
N VAL A 396 -13.28 -7.28 -19.47
CA VAL A 396 -12.69 -6.70 -20.67
C VAL A 396 -11.17 -6.84 -20.60
N LYS A 397 -10.57 -7.39 -21.66
CA LYS A 397 -9.12 -7.55 -21.74
C LYS A 397 -8.45 -6.20 -22.00
N LEU A 398 -7.42 -5.86 -21.21
CA LEU A 398 -6.56 -4.70 -21.45
C LEU A 398 -5.19 -5.18 -21.94
N SER A 399 -4.64 -4.51 -22.94
CA SER A 399 -3.24 -4.68 -23.35
C SER A 399 -2.58 -3.34 -23.65
N GLU A 400 -1.28 -3.25 -23.36
CA GLU A 400 -0.46 -2.08 -23.61
C GLU A 400 0.73 -2.47 -24.48
N THR A 401 1.02 -1.67 -25.51
CA THR A 401 2.19 -1.82 -26.37
C THR A 401 3.04 -0.56 -26.29
N LYS A 402 4.36 -0.70 -26.27
CA LYS A 402 5.30 0.42 -26.34
C LYS A 402 6.26 0.29 -27.51
N THR A 403 6.52 1.41 -28.18
CA THR A 403 7.47 1.53 -29.27
C THR A 403 8.28 2.81 -29.07
N GLU A 404 9.61 2.72 -29.04
CA GLU A 404 10.48 3.89 -28.84
C GLU A 404 10.45 4.82 -30.05
N ASP A 405 10.38 4.26 -31.26
CA ASP A 405 10.29 5.02 -32.49
C ASP A 405 8.87 5.52 -32.74
N SER A 406 8.74 6.80 -33.10
CA SER A 406 7.52 7.34 -33.72
C SER A 406 7.90 8.15 -34.97
N PRO A 407 7.49 7.70 -36.17
CA PRO A 407 8.03 8.22 -37.43
C PRO A 407 7.44 9.58 -37.86
N VAL A 408 6.32 10.00 -37.28
CA VAL A 408 5.57 11.20 -37.70
C VAL A 408 5.46 12.24 -36.58
N TYR A 409 5.30 11.82 -35.34
CA TYR A 409 5.11 12.70 -34.18
C TYR A 409 6.13 12.38 -33.10
N ASP A 410 6.51 13.34 -32.27
CA ASP A 410 7.43 13.07 -31.14
C ASP A 410 6.82 12.11 -30.11
N SER A 411 5.48 12.07 -30.03
CA SER A 411 4.74 11.10 -29.23
C SER A 411 3.39 10.81 -29.86
N LEU A 412 2.94 9.56 -29.79
CA LEU A 412 1.60 9.15 -30.21
C LEU A 412 0.98 8.25 -29.15
N ILE A 413 -0.28 8.54 -28.81
CA ILE A 413 -1.12 7.63 -28.03
C ILE A 413 -2.22 7.14 -28.94
N ARG A 414 -2.41 5.82 -28.98
CA ARG A 414 -3.47 5.20 -29.76
C ARG A 414 -4.30 4.27 -28.89
N ILE A 415 -5.62 4.44 -28.96
CA ILE A 415 -6.58 3.58 -28.28
C ILE A 415 -7.31 2.78 -29.33
N LYS A 416 -7.25 1.45 -29.22
CA LYS A 416 -8.05 0.53 -30.02
C LYS A 416 -9.04 -0.18 -29.10
N VAL A 417 -10.30 -0.18 -29.50
CA VAL A 417 -11.38 -0.88 -28.78
C VAL A 417 -12.04 -1.87 -29.73
N LYS A 418 -12.15 -3.11 -29.27
CA LYS A 418 -12.83 -4.18 -30.00
C LYS A 418 -14.29 -4.21 -29.60
N VAL A 419 -15.18 -3.82 -30.50
CA VAL A 419 -16.63 -3.79 -30.24
C VAL A 419 -17.28 -5.14 -30.56
N LYS A 420 -18.34 -5.47 -29.83
CA LYS A 420 -19.13 -6.69 -30.08
C LYS A 420 -19.80 -6.63 -31.45
N LYS A 421 -20.00 -7.81 -32.04
CA LYS A 421 -20.84 -7.98 -33.24
C LYS A 421 -22.26 -7.52 -32.95
N THR A 422 -22.87 -6.76 -33.87
CA THR A 422 -24.26 -6.31 -33.78
C THR A 422 -25.11 -6.96 -34.86
N GLU A 423 -26.44 -6.84 -34.78
CA GLU A 423 -27.33 -7.34 -35.84
C GLU A 423 -27.10 -6.63 -37.19
N ASN A 424 -26.58 -5.40 -37.16
CA ASN A 424 -26.33 -4.56 -38.34
C ASN A 424 -24.88 -4.58 -38.85
N GLU A 425 -23.94 -5.16 -38.09
CA GLU A 425 -22.51 -5.25 -38.44
C GLU A 425 -22.01 -6.67 -38.15
N ALA A 426 -21.76 -7.43 -39.21
CA ALA A 426 -21.58 -8.89 -39.16
C ALA A 426 -20.25 -9.37 -38.54
N GLU A 427 -19.31 -8.48 -38.23
CA GLU A 427 -18.01 -8.78 -37.64
C GLU A 427 -17.73 -7.88 -36.42
N ALA A 428 -17.03 -8.43 -35.42
CA ALA A 428 -16.48 -7.64 -34.33
C ALA A 428 -15.40 -6.69 -34.91
N GLY A 429 -15.70 -5.40 -34.95
CA GLY A 429 -14.83 -4.39 -35.53
C GLY A 429 -13.87 -3.80 -34.51
N TRP A 430 -12.64 -3.48 -34.93
CA TRP A 430 -11.77 -2.59 -34.18
C TRP A 430 -12.14 -1.14 -34.47
N ARG A 431 -12.27 -0.32 -33.43
CA ARG A 431 -12.29 1.14 -33.54
C ARG A 431 -10.93 1.63 -33.04
N SER A 432 -10.22 2.39 -33.86
CA SER A 432 -8.90 2.95 -33.55
C SER A 432 -8.99 4.47 -33.53
N LEU A 433 -8.39 5.08 -32.52
CA LEU A 433 -8.21 6.52 -32.41
C LEU A 433 -6.77 6.79 -32.03
N ALA A 434 -6.14 7.79 -32.63
CA ALA A 434 -4.81 8.22 -32.22
C ALA A 434 -4.75 9.73 -32.02
N GLY A 435 -3.91 10.15 -31.09
CA GLY A 435 -3.70 11.55 -30.76
C GLY A 435 -2.27 11.83 -30.32
N THR A 436 -1.92 13.10 -30.38
CA THR A 436 -0.60 13.62 -30.01
C THR A 436 -0.74 14.96 -29.28
N LEU A 437 0.37 15.49 -28.77
CA LEU A 437 0.44 16.84 -28.22
C LEU A 437 1.12 17.76 -29.22
N ILE A 438 0.43 18.82 -29.64
CA ILE A 438 1.01 19.89 -30.47
C ILE A 438 1.06 21.15 -29.62
N ALA A 439 2.25 21.70 -29.40
CA ALA A 439 2.47 22.83 -28.49
C ALA A 439 1.85 22.62 -27.10
N GLY A 440 1.93 21.39 -26.58
CA GLY A 440 1.37 21.00 -25.29
C GLY A 440 -0.16 20.82 -25.26
N GLN A 441 -0.85 20.97 -26.39
CA GLN A 441 -2.30 20.81 -26.49
C GLN A 441 -2.69 19.47 -27.12
N PRO A 442 -3.68 18.75 -26.56
CA PRO A 442 -4.20 17.51 -27.14
C PRO A 442 -4.78 17.69 -28.54
N ARG A 443 -4.32 16.88 -29.49
CA ARG A 443 -4.82 16.82 -30.87
C ARG A 443 -5.18 15.40 -31.24
N ILE A 444 -6.32 15.23 -31.91
CA ILE A 444 -6.65 13.97 -32.55
C ILE A 444 -6.03 13.95 -33.95
N VAL A 445 -5.34 12.86 -34.27
CA VAL A 445 -4.60 12.72 -35.54
C VAL A 445 -5.03 11.53 -36.38
N GLU A 446 -5.84 10.63 -35.82
CA GLU A 446 -6.39 9.51 -36.56
C GLU A 446 -7.73 9.05 -35.99
N VAL A 447 -8.67 8.72 -36.88
CA VAL A 447 -9.92 8.03 -36.55
C VAL A 447 -10.15 6.89 -37.53
N LYS A 448 -10.32 5.67 -37.02
CA LYS A 448 -10.57 4.44 -37.81
C LYS A 448 -9.55 4.23 -38.94
N GLY A 449 -8.26 4.50 -38.67
CA GLY A 449 -7.20 4.37 -39.68
C GLY A 449 -7.13 5.52 -40.69
N MET A 450 -8.02 6.51 -40.62
CA MET A 450 -7.98 7.69 -41.46
C MET A 450 -7.21 8.80 -40.75
N ALA A 451 -6.14 9.28 -41.38
CA ALA A 451 -5.39 10.42 -40.90
C ALA A 451 -6.25 11.68 -40.95
N LEU A 452 -6.20 12.47 -39.88
CA LEU A 452 -6.81 13.79 -39.79
C LEU A 452 -5.99 14.64 -38.83
N GLU A 453 -6.31 15.91 -38.68
CA GLU A 453 -5.75 16.74 -37.62
C GLU A 453 -6.86 17.64 -37.10
N GLY A 454 -7.19 17.53 -35.82
CA GLY A 454 -8.32 18.25 -35.25
C GLY A 454 -8.19 18.53 -33.76
N ASP A 455 -8.86 19.60 -33.33
CA ASP A 455 -9.15 19.84 -31.92
C ASP A 455 -10.19 18.84 -31.40
N PHE A 456 -10.12 18.55 -30.11
CA PHE A 456 -11.26 17.95 -29.41
C PHE A 456 -12.29 19.06 -29.13
N ALA A 457 -13.50 18.93 -29.66
CA ALA A 457 -14.61 19.81 -29.28
C ALA A 457 -15.02 19.55 -27.81
N PRO A 458 -15.49 20.57 -27.07
CA PRO A 458 -15.97 20.37 -25.70
C PRO A 458 -17.17 19.40 -25.69
N THR A 459 -17.11 18.40 -24.83
CA THR A 459 -18.26 17.62 -24.38
C THR A 459 -19.18 18.56 -23.59
N VAL A 460 -20.41 18.75 -24.04
CA VAL A 460 -21.48 19.46 -23.30
C VAL A 460 -21.95 18.59 -22.13
#